data_AF-A0A662VDN4-F1
#
_entry.id   AF-A0A662VDN4-F1
#
_cell.length_a   1.000
_cell.length_b   1.000
_cell.length_c   1.000
_cell.angle_alpha   90.00
_cell.angle_beta   90.00
_cell.angle_gamma   90.00
#
_symmetry.space_group_name_H-M   'P 1'
#
loop_
_entity.id
_entity.type
_entity.pdbx_description
1 polymer ?
#
loop_
_entity_poly.entity_id
_entity_poly.type
_entity_poly.pdbx_seq_one_letter_code
_entity_poly.pdbx_strand_id
1 'polypeptide(L)'
;MDNESALLEYFADLTEQYLGDLIEEVIEEYYSDKVDISAEYEDILEYIIDTLIDENLNGDYDPARFEKLLRTFLRHKNLAKIVLSYLISKYIEENENFTYFDENI
;
A
#
# COMPACT_ATOMS: atom_id res chain seq x y z
N MET A 1 10.73 19.25 -11.76
CA MET A 1 10.01 18.27 -10.93
C MET A 1 9.21 19.07 -9.94
N ASP A 2 7.90 18.81 -9.85
CA ASP A 2 7.07 19.42 -8.82
C ASP A 2 7.48 18.88 -7.45
N ASN A 3 7.38 19.69 -6.40
CA ASN A 3 7.79 19.28 -5.04
C ASN A 3 6.92 18.14 -4.51
N GLU A 4 5.68 18.03 -4.99
CA GLU A 4 4.73 16.98 -4.62
C GLU A 4 5.14 15.61 -5.19
N SER A 5 5.54 15.55 -6.47
CA SER A 5 6.00 14.31 -7.10
C SER A 5 7.26 13.75 -6.43
N ALA A 6 8.20 14.62 -6.03
CA ALA A 6 9.41 14.19 -5.33
C ALA A 6 9.12 13.67 -3.90
N LEU A 7 8.05 14.16 -3.26
CA LEU A 7 7.65 13.72 -1.94
C LEU A 7 6.94 12.35 -1.99
N LEU A 8 6.09 12.12 -2.99
CA LEU A 8 5.46 10.82 -3.22
C LEU A 8 6.49 9.74 -3.56
N GLU A 9 7.44 10.04 -4.46
CA GLU A 9 8.56 9.14 -4.79
C GLU A 9 9.35 8.74 -3.53
N TYR A 10 9.60 9.71 -2.64
CA TYR A 10 10.25 9.43 -1.35
C TYR A 10 9.43 8.52 -0.43
N PHE A 11 8.10 8.66 -0.40
CA PHE A 11 7.25 7.77 0.37
C PHE A 11 7.17 6.36 -0.21
N ALA A 12 7.18 6.24 -1.55
CA ALA A 12 7.29 4.96 -2.24
C ALA A 12 8.60 4.25 -1.88
N ASP A 13 9.73 4.94 -2.02
CA ASP A 13 11.06 4.40 -1.67
C ASP A 13 11.12 3.92 -0.21
N LEU A 14 10.57 4.69 0.73
CA LEU A 14 10.51 4.29 2.13
C LEU A 14 9.61 3.07 2.33
N THR A 15 8.42 3.07 1.76
CA THR A 15 7.47 1.97 1.94
C THR A 15 8.03 0.67 1.37
N GLU A 16 8.63 0.74 0.19
CA GLU A 16 9.36 -0.36 -0.44
C GLU A 16 10.46 -0.88 0.48
N GLN A 17 11.31 0.00 0.98
CA GLN A 17 12.42 -0.36 1.87
C GLN A 17 11.97 -1.08 3.15
N TYR A 18 10.84 -0.67 3.74
CA TYR A 18 10.40 -1.18 5.05
C TYR A 18 9.40 -2.33 4.97
N LEU A 19 8.56 -2.34 3.94
CA LEU A 19 7.39 -3.21 3.83
C LEU A 19 7.33 -4.00 2.52
N GLY A 20 8.17 -3.72 1.51
CA GLY A 20 8.08 -4.36 0.20
C GLY A 20 8.07 -5.90 0.26
N ASP A 21 9.09 -6.49 0.89
CA ASP A 21 9.14 -7.95 1.13
C ASP A 21 7.87 -8.51 1.80
N LEU A 22 7.26 -7.72 2.70
CA LEU A 22 6.08 -8.14 3.46
C LEU A 22 4.80 -8.02 2.62
N ILE A 23 4.73 -7.01 1.75
CA ILE A 23 3.65 -6.82 0.79
C ILE A 23 3.68 -7.99 -0.20
N GLU A 24 4.83 -8.28 -0.80
CA GLU A 24 5.01 -9.42 -1.70
C GLU A 24 4.62 -10.74 -1.00
N GLU A 25 5.15 -10.99 0.19
CA GLU A 25 4.84 -12.21 0.97
C GLU A 25 3.33 -12.36 1.21
N VAL A 26 2.62 -11.28 1.57
CA VAL A 26 1.16 -11.31 1.78
C VAL A 26 0.41 -11.57 0.47
N ILE A 27 0.81 -10.95 -0.64
CA ILE A 27 0.16 -11.18 -1.92
C ILE A 27 0.37 -12.63 -2.37
N GLU A 28 1.61 -13.12 -2.33
CA GLU A 28 1.93 -14.49 -2.73
C GLU A 28 1.19 -15.54 -1.88
N GLU A 29 1.14 -15.33 -0.56
CA GLU A 29 0.49 -16.26 0.38
C GLU A 29 -1.04 -16.31 0.24
N TYR A 30 -1.71 -15.17 0.01
CA TYR A 30 -3.16 -15.07 0.15
C TYR A 30 -3.92 -14.61 -1.09
N TYR A 31 -3.26 -13.95 -2.04
CA TYR A 31 -3.92 -13.23 -3.14
C TYR A 31 -3.28 -13.45 -4.51
N SER A 32 -2.41 -14.46 -4.67
CA SER A 32 -1.72 -14.75 -5.93
C SER A 32 -2.66 -15.17 -7.07
N ASP A 33 -3.90 -15.55 -6.77
CA ASP A 33 -4.96 -15.84 -7.75
C ASP A 33 -5.74 -14.59 -8.18
N LYS A 34 -5.57 -13.46 -7.49
CA LYS A 34 -6.32 -12.21 -7.71
C LYS A 34 -5.47 -11.03 -8.14
N VAL A 35 -4.19 -11.03 -7.78
CA VAL A 35 -3.27 -9.93 -8.03
C VAL A 35 -2.13 -10.41 -8.90
N ASP A 36 -1.91 -9.76 -10.04
CA ASP A 36 -0.67 -9.89 -10.80
C ASP A 36 0.34 -8.88 -10.26
N ILE A 37 1.21 -9.34 -9.34
CA ILE A 37 2.26 -8.50 -8.74
C ILE A 37 3.09 -7.76 -9.80
N SER A 38 3.36 -8.38 -10.94
CA SER A 38 4.19 -7.75 -11.98
C SER A 38 3.53 -6.54 -12.64
N ALA A 39 2.19 -6.45 -12.59
CA ALA A 39 1.41 -5.38 -13.18
C ALA A 39 0.88 -4.39 -12.14
N GLU A 40 0.53 -4.86 -10.93
CA GLU A 40 -0.26 -4.09 -9.96
C GLU A 40 0.52 -3.63 -8.73
N TYR A 41 1.80 -4.02 -8.58
CA TYR A 41 2.54 -3.74 -7.35
C TYR A 41 2.68 -2.24 -7.05
N GLU A 42 2.92 -1.41 -8.08
CA GLU A 42 3.03 0.04 -7.93
C GLU A 42 1.71 0.64 -7.43
N ASP A 43 0.58 0.26 -8.02
CA ASP A 43 -0.76 0.72 -7.61
C ASP A 43 -1.10 0.29 -6.18
N ILE A 44 -0.74 -0.93 -5.78
CA ILE A 44 -0.92 -1.43 -4.42
C ILE A 44 -0.05 -0.63 -3.43
N LEU A 45 1.20 -0.33 -3.80
CA LEU A 45 2.12 0.44 -2.98
C LEU A 45 1.59 1.85 -2.75
N GLU A 46 1.15 2.53 -3.81
CA GLU A 46 0.53 3.86 -3.74
C GLU A 46 -0.71 3.84 -2.85
N TYR A 47 -1.62 2.87 -3.05
CA TYR A 47 -2.82 2.72 -2.24
C TYR A 47 -2.52 2.53 -0.75
N ILE A 48 -1.49 1.74 -0.41
CA ILE A 48 -1.04 1.55 0.97
C ILE A 48 -0.52 2.87 1.55
N ILE A 49 0.30 3.60 0.80
CA ILE A 49 0.87 4.89 1.26
C ILE A 49 -0.24 5.88 1.58
N ASP A 50 -1.15 6.10 0.63
CA ASP A 50 -2.25 7.05 0.78
C ASP A 50 -3.15 6.68 1.97
N THR A 51 -3.53 5.41 2.07
CA THR A 51 -4.36 4.95 3.19
C THR A 51 -3.66 5.13 4.54
N LEU A 52 -2.36 4.84 4.62
CA LEU A 52 -1.60 5.02 5.86
C LEU A 52 -1.48 6.49 6.26
N ILE A 53 -1.26 7.38 5.29
CA ILE A 53 -1.17 8.84 5.53
C ILE A 53 -2.52 9.38 6.00
N ASP A 54 -3.61 9.01 5.32
CA ASP A 54 -4.95 9.47 5.66
C ASP A 54 -5.38 8.98 7.05
N GLU A 55 -5.25 7.69 7.33
CA GLU A 55 -5.77 7.10 8.57
C GLU A 55 -4.88 7.36 9.80
N ASN A 56 -3.56 7.47 9.62
CA ASN A 56 -2.62 7.55 10.76
C ASN A 56 -1.97 8.92 10.92
N LEU A 57 -1.84 9.68 9.83
CA LEU A 57 -1.24 11.01 9.85
C LEU A 57 -2.27 12.14 9.73
N ASN A 58 -3.55 11.82 9.49
CA ASN A 58 -4.64 12.77 9.20
C ASN A 58 -4.39 13.56 7.90
N GLY A 59 -3.87 12.89 6.86
CA GLY A 59 -3.54 13.54 5.59
C GLY A 59 -2.27 14.40 5.63
N ASP A 60 -1.47 14.29 6.70
CA ASP A 60 -0.23 15.04 6.85
C ASP A 60 0.95 14.27 6.25
N TYR A 61 1.43 14.76 5.10
CA TYR A 61 2.56 14.21 4.35
C TYR A 61 3.90 14.58 5.00
N ASP A 62 4.11 14.18 6.26
CA ASP A 62 5.36 14.36 7.02
C ASP A 62 6.27 13.11 6.91
N PRO A 63 7.41 13.20 6.18
CA PRO A 63 8.44 12.16 6.07
C PRO A 63 8.82 11.45 7.36
N ALA A 64 9.09 12.21 8.43
CA ALA A 64 9.62 11.67 9.66
C ALA A 64 8.56 10.90 10.44
N ARG A 65 7.29 11.36 10.38
CA ARG A 65 6.16 10.66 11.00
C ARG A 65 5.83 9.38 10.25
N PHE A 66 5.85 9.43 8.92
CA PHE A 66 5.60 8.27 8.09
C PHE A 66 6.68 7.19 8.28
N GLU A 67 7.96 7.55 8.24
CA GLU A 67 9.04 6.58 8.48
C GLU A 67 8.93 5.94 9.87
N LYS A 68 8.55 6.72 10.90
CA LYS A 68 8.32 6.20 12.25
C LYS A 68 7.16 5.19 12.31
N LEU A 69 6.11 5.41 11.53
CA LEU A 69 5.00 4.47 11.38
C LEU A 69 5.48 3.16 10.73
N LEU A 70 6.19 3.24 9.59
CA LEU A 70 6.75 2.07 8.91
C LEU A 70 7.69 1.25 9.81
N ARG A 71 8.56 1.92 10.57
CA ARG A 71 9.44 1.28 11.57
C ARG A 71 8.66 0.57 12.67
N THR A 72 7.45 1.03 13.00
CA THR A 72 6.57 0.38 13.97
C THR A 72 5.99 -0.90 13.41
N PHE A 73 5.56 -0.90 12.15
CA PHE A 73 5.11 -2.10 11.44
C PHE A 73 6.23 -3.15 11.36
N LEU A 74 7.44 -2.74 10.99
CA LEU A 74 8.58 -3.67 10.90
C LEU A 74 8.90 -4.33 12.25
N ARG A 75 8.73 -3.60 13.37
CA ARG A 75 8.93 -4.14 14.72
C ARG A 75 7.86 -5.17 15.10
N HIS A 76 6.66 -5.05 14.54
CA HIS A 76 5.51 -5.87 14.84
C HIS A 76 5.03 -6.62 13.59
N LYS A 77 5.92 -7.39 12.95
CA LYS A 77 5.67 -8.06 11.66
C LYS A 77 4.32 -8.76 11.55
N ASN A 78 3.89 -9.52 12.57
CA ASN A 78 2.59 -10.21 12.51
C ASN A 78 1.40 -9.26 12.43
N LEU A 79 1.45 -8.13 13.15
CA LEU A 79 0.42 -7.09 13.05
C LEU A 79 0.50 -6.38 11.71
N ALA A 80 1.71 -6.12 11.20
CA ALA A 80 1.90 -5.55 9.88
C ALA A 80 1.30 -6.43 8.78
N LYS A 81 1.52 -7.75 8.82
CA LYS A 81 0.89 -8.70 7.88
C LYS A 81 -0.63 -8.62 7.89
N ILE A 82 -1.24 -8.50 9.09
CA ILE A 82 -2.70 -8.38 9.22
C ILE A 82 -3.20 -7.07 8.59
N VAL A 83 -2.52 -5.96 8.88
CA VAL A 83 -2.87 -4.65 8.31
C VAL A 83 -2.70 -4.66 6.79
N LEU A 84 -1.57 -5.16 6.29
CA LEU A 84 -1.32 -5.29 4.85
C LEU A 84 -2.35 -6.20 4.17
N SER A 85 -2.67 -7.35 4.78
CA SER A 85 -3.72 -8.24 4.25
C SER A 85 -5.06 -7.55 4.13
N TYR A 86 -5.41 -6.71 5.11
CA TYR A 86 -6.63 -5.90 5.07
C TYR A 86 -6.58 -4.83 3.96
N LEU A 87 -5.49 -4.08 3.88
CA LEU A 87 -5.33 -3.02 2.87
C LEU A 87 -5.36 -3.58 1.45
N ILE A 88 -4.63 -4.66 1.18
CA ILE A 88 -4.61 -5.33 -0.13
C ILE A 88 -5.99 -5.89 -0.46
N SER A 89 -6.69 -6.52 0.49
CA SER A 89 -8.07 -6.98 0.26
C SER A 89 -9.00 -5.83 -0.13
N LYS A 90 -8.84 -4.66 0.51
CA LYS A 90 -9.67 -3.49 0.24
C LYS A 90 -9.34 -2.88 -1.13
N TYR A 91 -8.06 -2.80 -1.49
CA TYR A 91 -7.62 -2.42 -2.84
C TYR A 91 -8.26 -3.31 -3.91
N ILE A 92 -8.22 -4.63 -3.73
CA ILE A 92 -8.83 -5.60 -4.66
C ILE A 92 -10.34 -5.36 -4.76
N GLU A 93 -11.04 -5.21 -3.63
CA GLU A 93 -12.49 -4.97 -3.62
C GLU A 93 -12.87 -3.68 -4.33
N GLU A 94 -12.12 -2.60 -4.12
CA GLU A 94 -12.37 -1.32 -4.77
C GLU A 94 -12.15 -1.41 -6.29
N ASN A 95 -11.08 -2.07 -6.74
CA ASN A 95 -10.80 -2.26 -8.17
C ASN A 95 -11.72 -3.27 -8.87
N GLU A 96 -12.09 -4.37 -8.21
CA GLU A 96 -13.09 -5.31 -8.75
C GLU A 96 -14.44 -4.61 -8.95
N ASN A 97 -14.85 -3.75 -8.02
CA ASN A 97 -16.09 -2.98 -8.14
C ASN A 97 -16.07 -2.04 -9.36
N PHE A 98 -14.94 -1.45 -9.73
CA PHE A 98 -14.82 -0.64 -10.95
C PHE A 98 -15.08 -1.46 -12.23
N THR A 99 -14.59 -2.69 -12.30
CA THR A 99 -14.76 -3.57 -13.47
C THR A 99 -16.22 -3.96 -13.71
N TYR A 100 -17.02 -4.12 -12.66
CA TYR A 100 -18.46 -4.44 -12.78
C TYR A 100 -19.32 -3.29 -13.31
N PHE A 101 -18.87 -2.03 -13.20
CA PHE A 101 -19.62 -0.89 -13.73
C PHE A 101 -19.42 -0.69 -15.25
N ASP A 102 -18.26 -1.05 -15.79
CA ASP A 102 -17.96 -0.90 -17.23
C ASP A 102 -18.60 -1.97 -18.12
N GLU A 103 -18.93 -3.16 -17.59
CA GLU A 103 -19.61 -4.21 -18.36
C GLU A 103 -21.15 -4.03 -18.46
N ASN A 104 -21.71 -3.02 -17.79
CA ASN A 104 -23.16 -2.79 -17.71
C ASN A 104 -23.64 -1.51 -18.42
N ILE A 105 -22.84 -0.94 -19.34
CA ILE A 105 -23.22 0.21 -20.18
C ILE A 105 -23.33 -0.18 -21.66
#